data_AF-A0A2U1IWL2-F1
#
_entry.id   AF-A0A2U1IWL2-F1
#
_cell.length_a   1.000
_cell.length_b   1.000
_cell.length_c   1.000
_cell.angle_alpha   90.00
_cell.angle_beta   90.00
_cell.angle_gamma   90.00
#
_symmetry.space_group_name_H-M   'P 1'
#
loop_
_entity.id
_entity.type
_entity.pdbx_description
1 polymer ?
#
loop_
_entity_poly.entity_id
_entity_poly.type
_entity_poly.pdbx_seq_one_letter_code
_entity_poly.pdbx_strand_id
1 'polypeptide(L)'
;MVALFDNEEIGSKSAYGADSTLLDSTLKRLQIGGNLTSFEQTVANSFLVSADMAHAVHPNYFEKHEDNHAPQMNQGLVIKVNANQRYATTSATSAILKVIAEKYDLPLQEFVVRNDSPCGSTIGPLISANLGIRTIDVGNPMLAMHSIRETMGSDDVHTSIEIFKAFFKEFSEVDSKFIVD
;
A
#
# COMPACT_ATOMS: atom_id res chain seq x y z
N MET A 1 -9.00 -5.96 -8.84
CA MET A 1 -8.47 -7.29 -8.46
C MET A 1 -7.97 -7.19 -7.02
N VAL A 2 -8.11 -8.26 -6.23
CA VAL A 2 -7.47 -8.39 -4.91
C VAL A 2 -6.62 -9.66 -4.94
N ALA A 3 -5.37 -9.57 -4.48
CA ALA A 3 -4.46 -10.70 -4.34
C ALA A 3 -3.95 -10.76 -2.90
N LEU A 4 -4.07 -11.94 -2.28
CA LEU A 4 -3.63 -12.19 -0.91
C LEU A 4 -2.48 -13.21 -0.99
N PHE A 5 -1.32 -12.84 -0.45
CA PHE A 5 -0.10 -13.64 -0.54
C PHE A 5 0.24 -14.26 0.83
N ASP A 6 0.86 -15.43 0.81
CA ASP A 6 1.47 -16.02 2.01
C ASP A 6 2.96 -15.62 2.11
N ASN A 7 3.60 -16.04 3.19
CA ASN A 7 5.05 -16.04 3.39
C ASN A 7 5.71 -14.66 3.38
N GLU A 8 4.93 -13.60 3.48
CA GLU A 8 5.43 -12.23 3.62
C GLU A 8 6.45 -12.13 4.76
N GLU A 9 6.08 -12.65 5.93
CA GLU A 9 6.87 -12.68 7.17
C GLU A 9 8.19 -13.47 7.08
N ILE A 10 8.37 -14.29 6.03
CA ILE A 10 9.60 -15.04 5.75
C ILE A 10 10.28 -14.61 4.44
N GLY A 11 9.89 -13.44 3.91
CA GLY A 11 10.54 -12.79 2.76
C GLY A 11 9.88 -13.04 1.40
N SER A 12 8.63 -13.54 1.36
CA SER A 12 7.79 -13.71 0.16
C SER A 12 8.29 -14.64 -0.95
N LYS A 13 9.45 -15.28 -0.78
CA LYS A 13 10.10 -16.12 -1.80
C LYS A 13 9.59 -17.57 -1.76
N SER A 14 8.37 -17.77 -2.26
CA SER A 14 7.76 -19.09 -2.42
C SER A 14 6.86 -19.11 -3.66
N ALA A 15 6.26 -20.26 -3.99
CA ALA A 15 5.36 -20.38 -5.14
C ALA A 15 4.05 -19.58 -5.00
N TYR A 16 3.72 -19.14 -3.78
CA TYR A 16 2.45 -18.47 -3.43
C TYR A 16 2.68 -17.20 -2.58
N GLY A 17 3.94 -16.79 -2.43
CA GLY A 17 4.30 -15.47 -1.89
C GLY A 17 4.35 -14.39 -2.95
N ALA A 18 4.62 -13.15 -2.53
CA ALA A 18 4.61 -12.00 -3.43
C ALA A 18 5.79 -11.96 -4.43
N ASP A 19 6.89 -12.66 -4.14
CA ASP A 19 8.03 -12.83 -5.07
C ASP A 19 7.85 -14.10 -5.93
N SER A 20 6.61 -14.35 -6.36
CA SER A 20 6.24 -15.46 -7.22
C SER A 20 5.75 -14.97 -8.57
N THR A 21 5.72 -15.86 -9.55
CA THR A 21 5.12 -15.58 -10.86
C THR A 21 3.60 -15.68 -10.85
N LEU A 22 2.96 -15.88 -9.70
CA LEU A 22 1.51 -16.08 -9.60
C LEU A 22 0.72 -14.89 -10.13
N LEU A 23 1.05 -13.67 -9.68
CA LEU A 23 0.34 -12.47 -10.11
C LEU A 23 0.65 -12.15 -11.59
N ASP A 24 1.92 -12.21 -11.99
CA ASP A 24 2.36 -12.03 -13.38
C ASP A 24 1.60 -12.97 -14.34
N SER A 25 1.63 -14.27 -14.06
CA SER A 25 1.00 -15.28 -14.90
C SER A 25 -0.53 -15.14 -14.92
N THR A 26 -1.14 -14.74 -13.81
CA THR A 26 -2.59 -14.47 -13.74
C THR A 26 -2.94 -13.28 -14.63
N LEU A 27 -2.23 -12.16 -14.51
CA LEU A 27 -2.48 -10.96 -15.30
C LEU A 27 -2.28 -11.23 -16.80
N LYS A 28 -1.22 -11.94 -17.20
CA LYS A 28 -0.98 -12.35 -18.59
C LYS A 28 -2.10 -13.24 -19.13
N ARG A 29 -2.62 -14.17 -18.33
CA ARG A 29 -3.74 -15.04 -18.72
C ARG A 29 -5.06 -14.28 -18.87
N LEU A 30 -5.24 -13.15 -18.17
CA LEU A 30 -6.41 -12.29 -18.38
C LEU A 30 -6.34 -11.51 -19.69
N GLN A 31 -5.17 -11.40 -20.33
CA GLN A 31 -4.99 -10.74 -21.63
C GLN A 31 -5.19 -11.67 -22.83
N ILE A 32 -5.69 -12.90 -22.63
CA ILE A 32 -5.96 -13.82 -23.75
C ILE A 32 -6.98 -13.18 -24.70
N GLY A 33 -6.60 -13.04 -25.96
CA GLY A 33 -7.40 -12.36 -27.00
C GLY A 33 -6.98 -10.90 -27.26
N GLY A 34 -6.04 -10.35 -26.48
CA GLY A 34 -5.41 -9.07 -26.74
C GLY A 34 -4.34 -9.12 -27.85
N ASN A 35 -3.71 -7.97 -28.10
CA ASN A 35 -2.55 -7.85 -28.98
C ASN A 35 -1.22 -8.25 -28.27
N LEU A 36 -0.11 -8.28 -29.01
CA LEU A 36 1.20 -8.69 -28.50
C LEU A 36 1.74 -7.82 -27.34
N THR A 37 1.22 -6.61 -27.16
CA THR A 37 1.67 -5.63 -26.17
C THR A 37 0.63 -5.35 -25.08
N SER A 38 -0.45 -6.15 -25.02
CA SER A 38 -1.59 -5.84 -24.15
C SER A 38 -1.25 -5.94 -22.68
N PHE A 39 -0.34 -6.85 -22.31
CA PHE A 39 0.13 -6.96 -20.94
C PHE A 39 0.93 -5.72 -20.52
N GLU A 40 1.89 -5.30 -21.34
CA GLU A 40 2.75 -4.15 -21.08
C GLU A 40 1.94 -2.85 -20.99
N GLN A 41 0.97 -2.67 -21.90
CA GLN A 41 0.03 -1.55 -21.86
C GLN A 41 -0.84 -1.59 -20.59
N THR A 42 -1.32 -2.77 -20.20
CA THR A 42 -2.12 -2.93 -18.98
C THR A 42 -1.31 -2.55 -17.75
N VAL A 43 -0.07 -3.03 -17.63
CA VAL A 43 0.85 -2.71 -16.53
C VAL A 43 1.08 -1.20 -16.41
N ALA A 44 1.37 -0.53 -17.54
CA ALA A 44 1.61 0.91 -17.54
C ALA A 44 0.39 1.73 -17.07
N ASN A 45 -0.83 1.24 -17.34
CA ASN A 45 -2.08 1.84 -16.91
C ASN A 45 -2.61 1.28 -15.58
N SER A 46 -1.84 0.46 -14.87
CA SER A 46 -2.25 -0.16 -13.61
C SER A 46 -1.71 0.59 -12.40
N PHE A 47 -2.35 0.36 -11.27
CA PHE A 47 -1.96 0.87 -9.97
C PHE A 47 -2.19 -0.20 -8.90
N LEU A 48 -1.23 -0.35 -8.00
CA LEU A 48 -1.28 -1.31 -6.91
C LEU A 48 -1.37 -0.58 -5.56
N VAL A 49 -2.37 -0.97 -4.77
CA VAL A 49 -2.43 -0.63 -3.34
C VAL A 49 -1.88 -1.82 -2.56
N SER A 50 -0.64 -1.69 -2.08
CA SER A 50 0.00 -2.63 -1.16
C SER A 50 -0.53 -2.35 0.24
N ALA A 51 -1.46 -3.19 0.70
CA ALA A 51 -2.12 -3.03 1.99
C ALA A 51 -1.49 -3.95 3.03
N ASP A 52 -0.79 -3.34 3.98
CA ASP A 52 -0.16 -4.00 5.12
C ASP A 52 -0.11 -3.01 6.29
N MET A 53 -0.23 -3.49 7.53
CA MET A 53 -0.48 -2.65 8.69
C MET A 53 0.61 -1.58 8.95
N ALA A 54 0.27 -0.56 9.73
CA ALA A 54 1.16 0.54 10.08
C ALA A 54 1.36 0.65 11.60
N HIS A 55 2.50 1.19 12.03
CA HIS A 55 2.76 1.38 13.46
C HIS A 55 2.05 2.63 13.99
N ALA A 56 1.04 2.44 14.84
CA ALA A 56 0.49 3.52 15.64
C ALA A 56 1.55 4.04 16.64
N VAL A 57 1.51 5.32 16.96
CA VAL A 57 2.34 5.91 18.00
C VAL A 57 2.04 5.25 19.34
N HIS A 58 3.07 4.70 19.98
CA HIS A 58 2.90 3.99 21.24
C HIS A 58 2.99 4.99 22.41
N PRO A 59 1.98 5.10 23.30
CA PRO A 59 1.97 6.13 24.34
C PRO A 59 3.14 6.01 25.34
N ASN A 60 3.62 4.79 25.60
CA ASN A 60 4.78 4.55 26.46
C ASN A 60 6.15 4.63 25.75
N TYR A 61 6.16 4.77 24.41
CA TYR A 61 7.38 4.75 23.59
C TYR A 61 7.28 5.78 22.46
N PHE A 62 6.79 6.98 22.77
CA PHE A 62 6.56 8.04 21.77
C PHE A 62 7.84 8.37 21.00
N GLU A 63 9.00 8.26 21.66
CA GLU A 63 10.32 8.52 21.09
C GLU A 63 10.70 7.57 19.94
N LYS A 64 9.95 6.49 19.71
CA LYS A 64 10.19 5.56 18.58
C LYS A 64 9.65 6.07 17.25
N HIS A 65 8.78 7.07 17.26
CA HIS A 65 8.18 7.64 16.06
C HIS A 65 8.88 8.92 15.65
N GLU A 66 8.72 9.28 14.38
CA GLU A 66 9.07 10.59 13.87
C GLU A 66 7.98 11.60 14.26
N ASP A 67 8.36 12.74 14.84
CA ASP A 67 7.42 13.67 15.49
C ASP A 67 6.25 14.12 14.57
N ASN A 68 6.54 14.34 13.27
CA ASN A 68 5.53 14.77 12.29
C ASN A 68 4.81 13.63 11.57
N HIS A 69 5.20 12.37 11.82
CA HIS A 69 4.66 11.19 11.14
C HIS A 69 4.35 10.09 12.16
N ALA A 70 3.50 10.43 13.13
CA ALA A 70 3.12 9.60 14.27
C ALA A 70 1.62 9.22 14.20
N PRO A 71 1.26 8.15 13.45
CA PRO A 71 -0.13 7.77 13.25
C PRO A 71 -0.85 7.44 14.55
N GLN A 72 -2.09 7.87 14.68
CA GLN A 72 -2.96 7.58 15.80
C GLN A 72 -4.07 6.60 15.38
N MET A 73 -4.55 5.77 16.31
CA MET A 73 -5.70 4.90 16.06
C MET A 73 -6.98 5.73 15.86
N ASN A 74 -7.89 5.23 15.05
CA ASN A 74 -9.16 5.85 14.67
C ASN A 74 -9.01 7.23 14.02
N GLN A 75 -7.83 7.52 13.44
CA GLN A 75 -7.55 8.78 12.73
C GLN A 75 -7.34 8.56 11.23
N GLY A 76 -7.62 7.34 10.73
CA GLY A 76 -7.65 7.05 9.30
C GLY A 76 -6.49 6.22 8.80
N LEU A 77 -6.60 5.80 7.53
CA LEU A 77 -5.63 4.92 6.88
C LEU A 77 -4.27 5.62 6.71
N VAL A 78 -3.20 4.91 6.98
CA VAL A 78 -1.84 5.47 6.95
C VAL A 78 -1.19 5.23 5.60
N ILE A 79 -0.71 6.29 4.94
CA ILE A 79 0.20 6.21 3.80
C ILE A 79 1.62 6.04 4.33
N LYS A 80 2.29 4.94 3.96
CA LYS A 80 3.65 4.61 4.41
C LYS A 80 4.66 5.08 3.37
N VAL A 81 5.61 5.94 3.76
CA VAL A 81 6.65 6.49 2.87
C VAL A 81 8.03 6.17 3.43
N ASN A 82 8.93 5.70 2.56
CA ASN A 82 10.33 5.45 2.93
C ASN A 82 11.24 5.68 1.72
N ALA A 83 12.19 6.62 1.83
CA ALA A 83 13.09 6.98 0.73
C ALA A 83 14.02 5.85 0.27
N ASN A 84 14.26 4.83 1.10
CA ASN A 84 15.04 3.64 0.73
C ASN A 84 14.19 2.56 0.03
N GLN A 85 12.97 2.90 -0.41
CA GLN A 85 12.02 1.98 -1.05
C GLN A 85 11.71 0.73 -0.20
N ARG A 86 11.66 0.88 1.13
CA ARG A 86 11.05 -0.12 2.03
C ARG A 86 9.53 -0.17 1.87
N TYR A 87 8.98 0.93 1.39
CA TYR A 87 7.62 1.11 0.90
C TYR A 87 7.74 1.68 -0.52
N ALA A 88 6.88 1.26 -1.45
CA ALA A 88 6.94 1.66 -2.85
C ALA A 88 6.26 3.02 -3.13
N THR A 89 5.65 3.62 -2.10
CA THR A 89 4.95 4.91 -2.20
C THR A 89 5.85 6.01 -2.74
N THR A 90 5.32 6.78 -3.71
CA THR A 90 5.93 8.01 -4.22
C THR A 90 4.99 9.19 -4.02
N SER A 91 5.45 10.41 -4.31
CA SER A 91 4.60 11.61 -4.32
C SER A 91 3.44 11.47 -5.31
N ALA A 92 3.68 10.90 -6.50
CA ALA A 92 2.65 10.69 -7.50
C ALA A 92 1.60 9.65 -7.04
N THR A 93 2.03 8.51 -6.47
CA THR A 93 1.08 7.47 -6.05
C THR A 93 0.29 7.87 -4.81
N SER A 94 0.91 8.58 -3.87
CA SER A 94 0.22 9.16 -2.72
C SER A 94 -0.81 10.22 -3.11
N ALA A 95 -0.52 11.08 -4.09
CA ALA A 95 -1.44 12.12 -4.55
C ALA A 95 -2.76 11.53 -5.09
N ILE A 96 -2.71 10.43 -5.86
CA ILE A 96 -3.92 9.77 -6.37
C ILE A 96 -4.82 9.32 -5.22
N LEU A 97 -4.27 8.63 -4.21
CA LEU A 97 -5.09 8.16 -3.08
C LEU A 97 -5.63 9.33 -2.25
N LYS A 98 -4.84 10.39 -2.05
CA LYS A 98 -5.28 11.60 -1.33
C LYS A 98 -6.45 12.29 -2.02
N VAL A 99 -6.40 12.46 -3.35
CA VAL A 99 -7.51 13.03 -4.13
C VAL A 99 -8.78 12.17 -4.02
N ILE A 100 -8.63 10.85 -4.06
CA ILE A 100 -9.76 9.92 -3.89
C ILE A 100 -10.35 10.03 -2.48
N ALA A 101 -9.51 10.05 -1.44
CA ALA A 101 -9.96 10.16 -0.06
C ALA A 101 -10.65 11.51 0.21
N GLU A 102 -10.11 12.61 -0.30
CA GLU A 102 -10.70 13.96 -0.20
C GLU A 102 -12.09 14.03 -0.84
N LYS A 103 -12.29 13.39 -2.00
CA LYS A 103 -13.60 13.32 -2.68
C LYS A 103 -14.69 12.66 -1.81
N TYR A 104 -14.30 11.83 -0.85
CA TYR A 104 -15.19 11.07 0.03
C TYR A 104 -15.15 11.52 1.50
N ASP A 105 -14.39 12.59 1.81
CA ASP A 105 -14.17 13.07 3.18
C ASP A 105 -13.62 11.97 4.12
N LEU A 106 -12.71 11.14 3.59
CA LEU A 106 -12.10 10.02 4.32
C LEU A 106 -10.73 10.43 4.86
N PRO A 107 -10.45 10.24 6.17
CA PRO A 107 -9.20 10.68 6.75
C PRO A 107 -8.03 9.77 6.35
N LEU A 108 -6.89 10.42 6.12
CA LEU A 108 -5.61 9.77 5.87
C LEU A 108 -4.56 10.32 6.82
N GLN A 109 -3.59 9.48 7.16
CA GLN A 109 -2.40 9.83 7.93
C GLN A 109 -1.15 9.49 7.13
N GLU A 110 0.01 9.98 7.57
CA GLU A 110 1.29 9.64 6.98
C GLU A 110 2.24 9.03 8.00
N PHE A 111 3.04 8.08 7.53
CA PHE A 111 4.06 7.42 8.32
C PHE A 111 5.40 7.43 7.59
N VAL A 112 6.41 7.90 8.31
CA VAL A 112 7.81 7.86 7.92
C VAL A 112 8.57 7.45 9.18
N VAL A 113 9.50 6.51 9.05
CA VAL A 113 10.39 6.18 10.17
C VAL A 113 11.44 7.27 10.35
N ARG A 114 11.90 7.44 11.59
CA ARG A 114 13.07 8.27 11.88
C ARG A 114 14.26 7.83 11.03
N ASN A 115 15.08 8.78 10.59
CA ASN A 115 16.24 8.49 9.75
C ASN A 115 17.29 7.57 10.43
N ASP A 116 17.32 7.54 11.76
CA ASP A 116 18.20 6.68 12.56
C ASP A 116 17.58 5.33 12.94
N SER A 117 16.38 5.02 12.44
CA SER A 117 15.67 3.78 12.72
C SER A 117 15.33 3.02 11.43
N PRO A 118 15.87 1.80 11.23
CA PRO A 118 15.49 1.00 10.07
C PRO A 118 14.06 0.47 10.23
N CYS A 119 13.40 0.19 9.10
CA CYS A 119 12.09 -0.46 9.07
C CYS A 119 12.11 -1.75 8.25
N GLY A 120 11.12 -2.61 8.48
CA GLY A 120 10.80 -3.73 7.60
C GLY A 120 10.44 -3.25 6.19
N SER A 121 10.53 -4.16 5.23
CA SER A 121 9.97 -3.96 3.87
C SER A 121 8.61 -4.64 3.81
N THR A 122 7.78 -4.24 2.84
CA THR A 122 6.51 -4.92 2.52
C THR A 122 6.61 -5.67 1.19
N ILE A 123 5.50 -6.25 0.75
CA ILE A 123 5.33 -6.78 -0.62
C ILE A 123 5.30 -5.69 -1.70
N GLY A 124 5.03 -4.43 -1.34
CA GLY A 124 4.84 -3.33 -2.29
C GLY A 124 6.04 -3.14 -3.21
N PRO A 125 7.26 -2.93 -2.68
CA PRO A 125 8.47 -2.84 -3.48
C PRO A 125 8.75 -4.08 -4.33
N LEU A 126 8.50 -5.28 -3.80
CA LEU A 126 8.71 -6.55 -4.52
C LEU A 126 7.83 -6.63 -5.77
N ILE A 127 6.51 -6.42 -5.62
CA ILE A 127 5.57 -6.51 -6.73
C ILE A 127 5.80 -5.36 -7.72
N SER A 128 6.05 -4.14 -7.22
CA SER A 128 6.34 -2.99 -8.07
C SER A 128 7.59 -3.22 -8.94
N ALA A 129 8.66 -3.76 -8.36
CA ALA A 129 9.89 -4.06 -9.09
C ALA A 129 9.71 -5.21 -10.10
N ASN A 130 8.98 -6.26 -9.72
CA ASN A 130 8.78 -7.45 -10.58
C ASN A 130 7.84 -7.19 -11.76
N LEU A 131 6.80 -6.36 -11.57
CA LEU A 131 5.78 -6.12 -12.58
C LEU A 131 5.89 -4.74 -13.26
N GLY A 132 6.59 -3.78 -12.68
CA GLY A 132 6.62 -2.39 -13.17
C GLY A 132 5.34 -1.60 -12.89
N ILE A 133 4.53 -2.03 -11.91
CA ILE A 133 3.27 -1.35 -11.55
C ILE A 133 3.53 -0.25 -10.52
N ARG A 134 3.00 0.95 -10.76
CA ARG A 134 2.98 2.05 -9.79
C ARG A 134 2.28 1.62 -8.52
N THR A 135 2.95 1.76 -7.38
CA THR A 135 2.48 1.19 -6.12
C THR A 135 2.42 2.24 -5.01
N ILE A 136 1.43 2.12 -4.14
CA ILE A 136 1.36 2.82 -2.85
C ILE A 136 1.29 1.78 -1.73
N ASP A 137 2.01 2.01 -0.64
CA ASP A 137 1.91 1.23 0.59
C ASP A 137 1.06 1.96 1.61
N VAL A 138 0.04 1.26 2.12
CA VAL A 138 -0.91 1.78 3.10
C VAL A 138 -1.21 0.76 4.18
N GLY A 139 -1.62 1.21 5.35
CA GLY A 139 -1.94 0.33 6.46
C GLY A 139 -2.80 0.98 7.53
N ASN A 140 -3.62 0.19 8.22
CA ASN A 140 -4.28 0.68 9.42
C ASN A 140 -3.27 0.75 10.58
N PRO A 141 -3.37 1.79 11.44
CA PRO A 141 -2.48 1.95 12.57
C PRO A 141 -2.78 0.91 13.66
N MET A 142 -1.75 0.22 14.13
CA MET A 142 -1.84 -0.80 15.19
C MET A 142 -0.68 -0.71 16.17
N LEU A 143 -0.87 -1.27 17.36
CA LEU A 143 0.16 -1.51 18.37
C LEU A 143 0.51 -2.99 18.46
N ALA A 144 1.71 -3.24 18.97
CA ALA A 144 2.24 -4.57 19.23
C ALA A 144 2.29 -5.48 17.99
N MET A 145 2.63 -4.93 16.83
CA MET A 145 2.83 -5.69 15.59
C MET A 145 3.80 -6.87 15.81
N HIS A 146 3.41 -8.05 15.32
CA HIS A 146 4.04 -9.37 15.51
C HIS A 146 3.88 -9.98 16.92
N SER A 147 3.04 -9.40 17.78
CA SER A 147 2.59 -10.05 19.01
C SER A 147 1.60 -11.16 18.71
N ILE A 148 1.51 -12.16 19.59
CA ILE A 148 0.39 -13.14 19.57
C ILE A 148 -0.98 -12.48 19.76
N ARG A 149 -1.00 -11.26 20.31
CA ARG A 149 -2.20 -10.45 20.47
C ARG A 149 -1.88 -8.99 20.24
N GLU A 150 -2.34 -8.50 19.10
CA GLU A 150 -2.13 -7.14 18.63
C GLU A 150 -3.33 -6.25 19.00
N THR A 151 -3.27 -4.94 18.71
CA THR A 151 -4.35 -4.00 19.03
C THR A 151 -4.46 -2.93 17.96
N MET A 152 -5.68 -2.61 17.51
CA MET A 152 -5.96 -1.59 16.49
C MET A 152 -7.25 -0.82 16.81
N GLY A 153 -7.46 0.33 16.15
CA GLY A 153 -8.70 1.07 16.23
C GLY A 153 -9.86 0.38 15.51
N SER A 154 -11.06 0.41 16.09
CA SER A 154 -12.26 -0.16 15.45
C SER A 154 -12.68 0.61 14.21
N ASP A 155 -12.52 1.93 14.23
CA ASP A 155 -13.02 2.81 13.17
C ASP A 155 -12.09 2.80 11.96
N ASP A 156 -10.81 2.45 12.17
CA ASP A 156 -9.82 2.29 11.09
C ASP A 156 -10.23 1.16 10.12
N VAL A 157 -10.88 0.10 10.60
CA VAL A 157 -11.41 -0.98 9.75
C VAL A 157 -12.46 -0.42 8.79
N HIS A 158 -13.45 0.31 9.31
CA HIS A 158 -14.50 0.89 8.49
C HIS A 158 -13.93 1.90 7.48
N THR A 159 -13.07 2.79 7.96
CA THR A 159 -12.41 3.81 7.13
C THR A 159 -11.63 3.18 5.98
N SER A 160 -10.82 2.15 6.25
CA SER A 160 -10.05 1.46 5.20
C SER A 160 -10.93 0.77 4.15
N ILE A 161 -12.06 0.18 4.57
CA ILE A 161 -13.04 -0.42 3.65
C ILE A 161 -13.61 0.65 2.73
N GLU A 162 -14.01 1.81 3.26
CA GLU A 162 -14.56 2.89 2.45
C GLU A 162 -13.51 3.50 1.50
N ILE A 163 -12.26 3.64 1.94
CA ILE A 163 -11.15 4.08 1.09
C ILE A 163 -10.92 3.09 -0.07
N PHE A 164 -10.89 1.78 0.20
CA PHE A 164 -10.68 0.80 -0.86
C PHE A 164 -11.85 0.73 -1.85
N LYS A 165 -13.09 0.89 -1.36
CA LYS A 165 -14.26 1.02 -2.24
C LYS A 165 -14.16 2.26 -3.12
N ALA A 166 -13.82 3.41 -2.54
CA ALA A 166 -13.62 4.65 -3.27
C ALA A 166 -12.50 4.50 -4.30
N PHE A 167 -11.37 3.89 -3.93
CA PHE A 167 -10.26 3.60 -4.84
C PHE A 167 -10.72 2.77 -6.05
N PHE A 168 -11.39 1.63 -5.84
CA PHE A 168 -11.85 0.80 -6.95
C PHE A 168 -12.87 1.49 -7.86
N LYS A 169 -13.64 2.45 -7.32
CA LYS A 169 -14.64 3.20 -8.09
C LYS A 169 -14.03 4.37 -8.87
N GLU A 170 -13.08 5.08 -8.28
CA GLU A 170 -12.64 6.39 -8.77
C GLU A 170 -11.30 6.37 -9.49
N PHE A 171 -10.47 5.33 -9.26
CA PHE A 171 -9.09 5.29 -9.71
C PHE A 171 -8.93 5.66 -11.20
N SER A 172 -9.69 5.04 -12.10
CA SER A 172 -9.56 5.29 -13.53
C SER A 172 -9.87 6.73 -13.93
N GLU A 173 -10.87 7.36 -13.29
CA GLU A 173 -11.21 8.76 -13.58
C GLU A 173 -10.11 9.69 -13.04
N VAL A 174 -9.65 9.46 -11.82
CA VAL A 174 -8.62 10.28 -11.19
C VAL A 174 -7.30 10.15 -11.95
N ASP A 175 -6.83 8.93 -12.22
CA ASP A 175 -5.56 8.66 -12.91
C ASP A 175 -5.51 9.30 -14.30
N SER A 176 -6.61 9.32 -15.04
CA SER A 176 -6.70 9.96 -16.37
C SER A 176 -6.41 11.47 -16.37
N LYS A 177 -6.48 12.12 -15.20
CA LYS A 177 -6.21 13.55 -15.02
C LYS A 177 -4.80 13.83 -14.50
N PHE A 178 -4.05 12.80 -14.10
CA PHE A 178 -2.69 12.91 -13.60
C PHE A 178 -1.68 12.72 -14.75
N ILE A 179 -0.99 13.80 -15.13
CA ILE A 179 0.09 13.77 -16.11
C ILE A 179 1.39 14.04 -15.35
N VAL A 180 2.21 13.01 -15.20
CA VAL A 180 3.49 13.09 -14.47
C VAL A 180 4.70 12.65 -15.30
N ASP A 181 4.45 12.10 -16.51
CA ASP A 181 5.43 11.70 -17.53
C ASP A 181 4.84 11.88 -18.94
#